data_AF-A0A9W7YMT6-F1
#
_entry.id   AF-A0A9W7YMT6-F1
#
_cell.length_a   1.000
_cell.length_b   1.000
_cell.length_c   1.000
_cell.angle_alpha   90.00
_cell.angle_beta   90.00
_cell.angle_gamma   90.00
#
_symmetry.space_group_name_H-M   'P 1'
#
loop_
_entity.id
_entity.type
_entity.pdbx_description
1 polymer ?
#
loop_
_entity_poly.entity_id
_entity_poly.type
_entity_poly.pdbx_seq_one_letter_code
_entity_poly.pdbx_strand_id
1 'polypeptide(L)'
;MHWRESLVFPDDVRLSPEAVHLIRSLLCDQQMRLGRNGAWELRQHPFFAGVDWPSLRSRTRPPWVPPLSSITDTAHFPTDEIDQNTSPFDVPAQTTAEPQKDLAFVGYTYKRFDMLTRKNAF
;
A
#
# COMPACT_ATOMS: atom_id res chain seq x y z
N MET A 1 9.36 13.78 18.49
CA MET A 1 9.81 14.08 17.10
C MET A 1 9.34 15.48 16.73
N HIS A 2 10.25 16.36 16.29
CA HIS A 2 9.98 17.77 15.96
C HIS A 2 9.66 17.96 14.46
N TRP A 3 8.66 17.25 13.95
CA TRP A 3 8.36 17.21 12.51
C TRP A 3 8.12 18.59 11.88
N ARG A 4 7.59 19.55 12.67
CA ARG A 4 7.32 20.93 12.23
C ARG A 4 8.59 21.69 11.84
N GLU A 5 9.69 21.39 12.49
CA GLU A 5 11.00 22.03 12.28
C GLU A 5 11.87 21.22 11.32
N SER A 6 11.63 19.91 11.22
CA SER A 6 12.40 19.01 10.36
C SER A 6 11.82 18.85 8.95
N LEU A 7 10.58 19.27 8.70
CA LEU A 7 9.98 19.20 7.36
C LEU A 7 10.47 20.36 6.49
N VAL A 8 11.54 20.11 5.74
CA VAL A 8 12.15 21.06 4.80
C VAL A 8 12.10 20.48 3.39
N PHE A 9 11.80 21.34 2.41
CA PHE A 9 11.90 20.99 0.99
C PHE A 9 13.25 21.49 0.46
N PRO A 10 14.12 20.60 -0.03
CA PRO A 10 15.41 21.00 -0.59
C PRO A 10 15.27 21.90 -1.83
N ASP A 11 16.16 22.88 -1.98
CA ASP A 11 16.11 23.87 -3.07
C ASP A 11 16.43 23.28 -4.46
N ASP A 12 17.08 22.11 -4.50
CA ASP A 12 17.41 21.37 -5.71
C ASP A 12 16.23 20.57 -6.29
N VAL A 13 15.14 20.42 -5.52
CA VAL A 13 13.94 19.69 -5.97
C VAL A 13 12.90 20.66 -6.50
N ARG A 14 12.51 20.47 -7.76
CA ARG A 14 11.43 21.26 -8.38
C ARG A 14 10.06 20.67 -8.04
N LEU A 15 9.38 21.28 -7.06
CA LEU A 15 7.99 20.96 -6.71
C LEU A 15 7.06 22.11 -7.09
N SER A 16 5.86 21.79 -7.56
CA SER A 16 4.84 22.82 -7.75
C SER A 16 4.33 23.34 -6.40
N PRO A 17 3.81 24.58 -6.32
CA PRO A 17 3.22 25.10 -5.08
C PRO A 17 2.11 24.20 -4.53
N GLU A 18 1.31 23.59 -5.41
CA GLU A 18 0.23 22.68 -5.05
C GLU A 18 0.78 21.37 -4.46
N ALA A 19 1.90 20.85 -4.98
CA ALA A 19 2.55 19.66 -4.45
C ALA A 19 3.09 19.91 -3.03
N VAL A 20 3.77 21.05 -2.83
CA VAL A 20 4.27 21.48 -1.50
C VAL A 20 3.12 21.65 -0.52
N HIS A 21 2.02 22.28 -0.95
CA HIS A 21 0.83 22.43 -0.13
C HIS A 21 0.24 21.07 0.26
N LEU A 22 0.05 20.16 -0.69
CA LEU A 22 -0.46 18.82 -0.43
C LEU A 22 0.39 18.08 0.61
N ILE A 23 1.71 18.08 0.44
CA ILE A 23 2.63 17.40 1.36
C ILE A 23 2.52 17.99 2.77
N ARG A 24 2.52 19.31 2.92
CA ARG A 24 2.37 19.98 4.23
C ARG A 24 1.01 19.69 4.87
N SER A 25 -0.06 19.64 4.08
CA SER A 25 -1.42 19.34 4.58
C SER A 25 -1.62 17.87 4.96
N LEU A 26 -0.75 16.95 4.50
CA LEU A 26 -0.76 15.54 4.90
C LEU A 26 0.18 15.29 6.08
N LEU A 27 1.39 15.87 6.03
CA LEU A 27 2.40 15.80 7.07
C LEU A 27 2.15 16.87 8.13
N CYS A 28 1.01 16.78 8.79
CA CYS A 28 0.66 17.63 9.91
C CYS A 28 -0.06 16.88 11.04
N ASP A 29 -0.42 17.61 12.09
CA ASP A 29 -1.22 17.08 13.19
C ASP A 29 -2.53 16.48 12.67
N GLN A 30 -2.93 15.35 13.25
CA GLN A 30 -4.12 14.60 12.82
C GLN A 30 -5.38 15.48 12.75
N GLN A 31 -5.48 16.48 13.63
CA GLN A 31 -6.66 17.35 13.69
C GLN A 31 -6.80 18.26 12.45
N MET A 32 -5.68 18.60 11.81
CA MET A 32 -5.61 19.52 10.66
C MET A 32 -5.34 18.78 9.35
N ARG A 33 -5.16 17.45 9.42
CA ARG A 33 -4.75 16.65 8.27
C ARG A 33 -5.82 16.60 7.20
N LEU A 34 -5.43 16.89 5.97
CA LEU A 34 -6.27 16.73 4.79
C LEU A 34 -6.78 15.29 4.68
N GLY A 35 -8.08 15.12 4.47
CA GLY A 35 -8.75 13.83 4.45
C GLY A 35 -9.41 13.43 5.78
N ARG A 36 -9.27 14.25 6.84
CA ARG A 36 -9.92 13.98 8.14
C ARG A 36 -11.43 13.86 8.02
N ASN A 37 -12.08 14.67 7.18
CA ASN A 37 -13.53 14.60 6.96
C ASN A 37 -13.91 13.68 5.77
N GLY A 38 -12.94 12.94 5.25
CA GLY A 38 -13.11 11.96 4.17
C GLY A 38 -12.27 12.23 2.93
N ALA A 39 -12.18 11.22 2.08
CA ALA A 39 -11.33 11.23 0.89
C ALA A 39 -11.72 12.26 -0.19
N TRP A 40 -12.89 12.91 -0.09
CA TRP A 40 -13.29 13.97 -1.01
C TRP A 40 -12.40 15.22 -0.89
N GLU A 41 -11.86 15.51 0.30
CA GLU A 41 -10.93 16.63 0.51
C GLU A 41 -9.65 16.46 -0.32
N LEU A 42 -9.12 15.23 -0.40
CA LEU A 42 -8.00 14.93 -1.29
C LEU A 42 -8.39 15.09 -2.76
N ARG A 43 -9.55 14.58 -3.17
CA ARG A 43 -10.00 14.63 -4.56
C ARG A 43 -10.20 16.05 -5.10
N GLN A 44 -10.54 17.00 -4.22
CA GLN A 44 -10.73 18.41 -4.56
C GLN A 44 -9.46 19.25 -4.45
N HIS A 45 -8.36 18.70 -3.94
CA HIS A 45 -7.13 19.44 -3.78
C HIS A 45 -6.55 19.86 -5.15
N PRO A 46 -6.09 21.11 -5.33
CA PRO A 46 -5.61 21.63 -6.62
C PRO A 46 -4.51 20.80 -7.30
N PHE A 47 -3.68 20.12 -6.51
CA PHE A 47 -2.67 19.17 -7.02
C PHE A 47 -3.27 18.09 -7.94
N PHE A 48 -4.52 17.67 -7.70
CA PHE A 48 -5.21 16.67 -8.51
C PHE A 48 -6.18 17.29 -9.53
N ALA A 49 -6.02 18.58 -9.87
CA ALA A 49 -6.82 19.22 -10.89
C ALA A 49 -6.73 18.44 -12.22
N GLY A 50 -7.89 18.15 -12.82
CA GLY A 50 -7.99 17.39 -14.07
C GLY A 50 -8.05 15.86 -13.91
N VAL A 51 -7.93 15.32 -12.69
CA VAL A 51 -8.10 13.87 -12.47
C VAL A 51 -9.58 13.48 -12.55
N ASP A 52 -9.91 12.62 -13.50
CA ASP A 52 -11.23 11.97 -13.63
C ASP A 52 -11.32 10.76 -12.69
N TRP A 53 -11.66 11.02 -11.42
CA TRP A 53 -11.71 9.98 -10.39
C TRP A 53 -12.66 8.80 -10.71
N PRO A 54 -13.89 9.01 -11.22
CA PRO A 54 -14.77 7.91 -11.62
C PRO A 54 -14.17 6.97 -12.66
N SER A 55 -13.42 7.51 -13.63
CA SER A 55 -12.85 6.72 -14.74
C SER A 55 -11.38 6.35 -14.56
N LEU A 56 -10.78 6.66 -13.40
CA LEU A 56 -9.34 6.53 -13.16
C LEU A 56 -8.84 5.11 -13.47
N ARG A 57 -9.58 4.07 -13.05
CA ARG A 57 -9.17 2.67 -13.26
C ARG A 57 -9.42 2.15 -14.68
N SER A 58 -10.44 2.67 -15.37
CA SER A 58 -10.90 2.11 -16.64
C SER A 58 -10.32 2.82 -17.86
N ARG A 59 -10.07 4.13 -17.76
CA ARG A 59 -9.76 4.98 -18.92
C ARG A 59 -8.39 5.64 -18.84
N THR A 60 -7.77 5.69 -17.65
CA THR A 60 -6.45 6.31 -17.48
C THR A 60 -5.37 5.25 -17.67
N ARG A 61 -4.55 5.41 -18.71
CA ARG A 61 -3.37 4.58 -18.89
C ARG A 61 -2.35 4.93 -17.79
N PRO A 62 -1.79 3.96 -17.05
CA PRO A 62 -0.76 4.25 -16.07
C PRO A 62 0.50 4.81 -16.78
N PRO A 63 1.28 5.64 -16.08
CA PRO A 63 2.52 6.20 -16.65
C PRO A 63 3.54 5.10 -16.96
N TRP A 64 3.54 4.02 -16.19
CA TRP A 64 4.41 2.88 -16.37
C TRP A 64 3.61 1.57 -16.29
N VAL A 65 3.93 0.65 -17.21
CA VAL A 65 3.40 -0.72 -17.22
C VAL A 65 4.62 -1.64 -17.09
N PRO A 66 4.73 -2.45 -16.03
CA PRO A 66 5.85 -3.37 -15.88
C PRO A 66 5.89 -4.37 -17.04
N PRO A 67 7.04 -4.54 -17.72
CA PRO A 67 7.22 -5.67 -18.61
C PRO A 67 7.26 -6.95 -17.78
N LEU A 68 6.49 -7.96 -18.20
CA LEU A 68 6.45 -9.27 -17.56
C LEU A 68 6.91 -10.32 -18.59
N SER A 69 7.82 -11.19 -18.18
CA SER A 69 8.33 -12.30 -18.98
C SER A 69 7.45 -13.55 -18.90
N SER A 70 6.76 -13.74 -17.77
CA SER A 70 5.87 -14.88 -17.52
C SER A 70 4.83 -14.56 -16.44
N ILE A 71 3.84 -15.46 -16.25
CA ILE A 71 2.84 -15.33 -15.18
C ILE A 71 3.45 -15.46 -13.77
N THR A 72 4.63 -16.07 -13.65
CA THR A 72 5.38 -16.26 -12.41
C THR A 72 6.59 -15.33 -12.31
N ASP A 73 6.64 -14.25 -13.09
CA ASP A 73 7.76 -13.31 -13.08
C ASP A 73 7.87 -12.57 -11.73
N THR A 74 9.06 -12.65 -11.12
CA THR A 74 9.38 -12.01 -9.84
C THR A 74 10.39 -10.86 -9.96
N ALA A 75 10.73 -10.42 -11.18
CA ALA A 75 11.80 -9.43 -11.41
C ALA A 75 11.55 -8.05 -10.77
N HIS A 76 10.28 -7.72 -10.46
CA HIS A 76 9.91 -6.46 -9.81
C HIS A 76 9.84 -6.57 -8.26
N PHE A 77 10.32 -7.68 -7.70
CA PHE A 77 10.45 -7.91 -6.25
C PHE A 77 11.93 -8.09 -5.88
N PRO A 78 12.41 -7.51 -4.76
CA PRO A 78 13.79 -7.68 -4.31
C PRO A 78 13.98 -9.07 -3.68
N THR A 79 14.24 -10.09 -4.49
CA THR A 79 14.45 -11.47 -4.02
C THR A 79 15.83 -11.70 -3.42
N ASP A 80 16.81 -10.85 -3.74
CA ASP A 80 18.21 -11.02 -3.35
C ASP A 80 18.47 -10.65 -1.88
N GLU A 81 17.56 -9.90 -1.25
CA GLU A 81 17.66 -9.50 0.17
C GLU A 81 17.11 -10.57 1.13
N ILE A 82 16.52 -11.63 0.59
CA ILE A 82 15.95 -12.72 1.39
C ILE A 82 17.06 -13.74 1.65
N ASP A 83 17.53 -13.80 2.89
CA ASP A 83 18.43 -14.85 3.34
C ASP A 83 17.70 -16.20 3.27
N GLN A 84 18.01 -16.99 2.24
CA GLN A 84 17.41 -18.32 2.06
C GLN A 84 17.92 -19.35 3.07
N ASN A 85 18.91 -19.00 3.91
CA ASN A 85 19.46 -19.89 4.93
C ASN A 85 18.82 -19.68 6.31
N THR A 86 17.98 -18.67 6.52
CA THR A 86 17.24 -18.52 7.77
C THR A 86 15.96 -19.35 7.70
N SER A 87 16.06 -20.61 8.12
CA SER A 87 14.89 -21.42 8.45
C SER A 87 14.20 -20.82 9.68
N PRO A 88 12.97 -20.29 9.57
CA PRO A 88 12.21 -19.87 10.75
C PRO A 88 11.81 -21.06 11.62
N PHE A 89 12.07 -22.29 11.16
CA PHE A 89 11.73 -23.56 11.79
C PHE A 89 12.88 -24.18 12.59
N ASP A 90 14.05 -23.53 12.69
CA ASP A 90 15.11 -23.92 13.64
C ASP A 90 14.76 -23.53 15.08
N VAL A 91 13.47 -23.54 15.42
CA VAL A 91 13.00 -23.65 16.79
C VAL A 91 13.16 -25.12 17.20
N PRO A 92 13.96 -25.46 18.22
CA PRO A 92 13.99 -26.82 18.71
C PRO A 92 12.56 -27.22 19.07
N ALA A 93 12.09 -28.32 18.46
CA ALA A 93 10.75 -28.84 18.67
C ALA A 93 10.51 -29.01 20.18
N GLN A 94 9.87 -28.03 20.81
CA GLN A 94 9.33 -28.20 22.15
C GLN A 94 8.17 -29.18 21.98
N THR A 95 8.42 -30.43 22.35
CA THR A 95 7.54 -31.59 22.28
C THR A 95 6.32 -31.51 23.22
N THR A 96 5.84 -30.31 23.53
CA THR A 96 4.56 -30.12 24.22
C THR A 96 3.55 -29.57 23.22
N ALA A 97 2.77 -30.50 22.63
CA ALA A 97 1.57 -30.18 21.89
C ALA A 97 0.54 -29.59 22.86
N GLU A 98 0.66 -28.29 23.15
CA GLU A 98 -0.35 -27.56 23.91
C GLU A 98 -1.49 -27.14 22.97
N PRO A 99 -2.73 -27.60 23.22
CA PRO A 99 -3.90 -27.31 22.36
C PRO A 99 -4.24 -25.82 22.25
N GLN A 100 -3.60 -24.97 23.05
CA GLN A 100 -3.80 -23.53 23.06
C GLN A 100 -3.09 -22.81 21.89
N LYS A 101 -2.04 -23.39 21.30
CA LYS A 101 -1.30 -22.78 20.17
C LYS A 101 -2.12 -22.74 18.88
N ASP A 102 -2.97 -23.73 18.64
CA ASP A 102 -3.80 -23.82 17.43
C ASP A 102 -5.01 -22.87 17.45
N LEU A 103 -5.39 -22.36 18.63
CA LEU A 103 -6.49 -21.41 18.78
C LEU A 103 -6.23 -20.08 18.04
N ALA A 104 -4.96 -19.69 17.86
CA ALA A 104 -4.59 -18.47 17.14
C ALA A 104 -4.97 -18.50 15.65
N PHE A 105 -5.21 -19.68 15.08
CA PHE A 105 -5.50 -19.88 13.66
C PHE A 105 -6.95 -20.32 13.40
N VAL A 106 -7.79 -20.44 14.45
CA VAL A 106 -9.22 -20.71 14.29
C VAL A 106 -9.86 -19.56 13.50
N GLY A 107 -10.47 -19.88 12.35
CA GLY A 107 -11.09 -18.91 11.44
C GLY A 107 -10.14 -18.28 10.42
N TYR A 108 -8.87 -18.68 10.39
CA TYR A 108 -7.89 -18.22 9.39
C TYR A 108 -8.25 -18.66 7.97
N THR A 109 -8.80 -19.87 7.82
CA THR A 109 -9.16 -20.44 6.52
C THR A 109 -10.24 -19.60 5.84
N TYR A 110 -9.85 -18.90 4.78
CA TYR A 110 -10.75 -18.19 3.89
C TYR A 110 -10.91 -18.94 2.57
N LYS A 111 -12.15 -19.17 2.14
CA LYS A 111 -12.49 -19.63 0.79
C LYS A 111 -13.31 -18.53 0.12
N ARG A 112 -12.82 -18.00 -1.00
CA ARG A 112 -13.58 -17.05 -1.79
C ARG A 112 -14.88 -17.71 -2.25
N PHE A 113 -16.01 -17.06 -1.99
CA PHE A 113 -17.32 -17.58 -2.41
C PHE A 113 -17.53 -17.29 -3.91
N ASP A 114 -17.43 -18.34 -4.74
CA ASP A 114 -17.57 -18.23 -6.20
C ASP A 114 -19.02 -18.02 -6.67
N MET A 115 -20.02 -18.23 -5.80
CA MET A 115 -21.44 -18.19 -6.19
C MET A 115 -22.00 -16.78 -6.48
N LEU A 116 -21.35 -15.69 -6.00
CA LEU A 116 -21.81 -14.32 -6.27
C LEU A 116 -20.95 -13.54 -7.27
N THR A 117 -19.77 -14.04 -7.67
CA THR A 117 -18.81 -13.29 -8.52
C THR A 117 -18.68 -13.81 -9.94
N ARG A 118 -19.53 -14.76 -10.35
CA ARG A 118 -19.61 -15.31 -11.72
C ARG A 118 -20.17 -14.34 -12.78
N LYS A 119 -19.95 -13.04 -12.61
CA LYS A 119 -19.89 -12.11 -13.73
C LYS A 119 -18.42 -11.80 -13.98
N ASN A 120 -17.82 -12.59 -14.86
CA ASN A 120 -16.56 -12.34 -15.56
C ASN A 120 -15.27 -12.51 -14.75
N ALA A 121 -14.99 -13.72 -14.28
CA ALA A 121 -13.63 -14.23 -14.21
C ALA A 121 -13.67 -15.68 -14.71
N PHE A 122 -12.78 -16.00 -15.64
CA PHE A 122 -12.77 -17.18 -16.54
C PHE A 122 -13.25 -18.49 -15.91
#